data_AF-A0A7S8EJ47-F1
#
_entry.id   AF-A0A7S8EJ47-F1
#
_cell.length_a   1.000
_cell.length_b   1.000
_cell.length_c   1.000
_cell.angle_alpha   90.00
_cell.angle_beta   90.00
_cell.angle_gamma   90.00
#
_symmetry.space_group_name_H-M   'P 1'
#
loop_
_entity.id
_entity.type
_entity.pdbx_description
1 polymer ?
#
loop_
_entity_poly.entity_id
_entity_poly.type
_entity_poly.pdbx_seq_one_letter_code
_entity_poly.pdbx_strand_id
1 'polypeptide(L)'
;MSRLDSFIRRVIAQRDILNAVSDDILTLEGPVAELGLGNGRTFDHLREHLPGRRIIAFDRGVAAHTLSTPEPENMVIGEIRETATAMGEMQAALVHADIGTGYLEQDAMTLTWLPQLAAQLLRHGGIAASGLPLDHPDLSPLPLPESVAPGRYFLYRKT
;
A
#
# COMPACT_ATOMS: atom_id res chain seq x y z
N MET A 1 2.95 25.11 -5.86
CA MET A 1 2.17 24.40 -4.81
C MET A 1 3.06 24.28 -3.58
N SER A 2 2.55 24.56 -2.38
CA SER A 2 3.37 24.40 -1.16
C SER A 2 3.59 22.92 -0.81
N ARG A 3 4.55 22.62 0.07
CA ARG A 3 4.71 21.25 0.61
C ARG A 3 3.47 20.77 1.35
N LEU A 4 2.74 21.68 2.02
CA LEU A 4 1.51 21.37 2.73
C LEU A 4 0.39 20.99 1.76
N ASP A 5 0.18 21.76 0.70
CA ASP A 5 -0.83 21.45 -0.32
C ASP A 5 -0.56 20.11 -1.00
N SER A 6 0.72 19.84 -1.30
CA SER A 6 1.14 18.54 -1.84
C SER A 6 0.80 17.43 -0.86
N PHE A 7 1.18 17.57 0.41
CA PHE A 7 0.85 16.60 1.45
C PHE A 7 -0.66 16.33 1.53
N ILE A 8 -1.48 17.37 1.64
CA ILE A 8 -2.96 17.26 1.68
C ILE A 8 -3.48 16.47 0.47
N ARG A 9 -2.99 16.78 -0.74
CA ARG A 9 -3.40 16.04 -1.94
C ARG A 9 -2.99 14.56 -1.92
N ARG A 10 -1.88 14.20 -1.27
CA ARG A 10 -1.48 12.78 -1.10
C ARG A 10 -2.45 12.06 -0.18
N VAL A 11 -2.71 12.59 1.02
CA VAL A 11 -3.59 11.91 1.97
C VAL A 11 -5.04 11.84 1.48
N ILE A 12 -5.52 12.84 0.74
CA ILE A 12 -6.83 12.74 0.06
C ILE A 12 -6.82 11.63 -0.99
N ALA A 13 -5.78 11.56 -1.83
CA ALA A 13 -5.69 10.52 -2.86
C ALA A 13 -5.66 9.11 -2.27
N GLN A 14 -4.93 8.90 -1.17
CA GLN A 14 -4.90 7.62 -0.46
C GLN A 14 -6.29 7.23 0.02
N ARG A 15 -6.97 8.11 0.76
CA ARG A 15 -8.33 7.86 1.26
C ARG A 15 -9.28 7.50 0.12
N ASP A 16 -9.30 8.31 -0.93
CA ASP A 16 -10.27 8.14 -2.02
C ASP A 16 -10.02 6.84 -2.80
N ILE A 17 -8.76 6.46 -2.98
CA ILE A 17 -8.40 5.18 -3.59
C ILE A 17 -8.81 4.02 -2.72
N LEU A 18 -8.43 4.03 -1.44
CA LEU A 18 -8.75 2.95 -0.52
C LEU A 18 -10.27 2.76 -0.40
N ASN A 19 -11.03 3.86 -0.36
CA ASN A 19 -12.49 3.82 -0.41
C ASN A 19 -13.01 3.17 -1.70
N ALA A 20 -12.48 3.58 -2.86
CA ALA A 20 -12.93 3.10 -4.15
C ALA A 20 -12.67 1.60 -4.37
N VAL A 21 -11.62 1.03 -3.76
CA VAL A 21 -11.27 -0.38 -3.92
C VAL A 21 -11.77 -1.29 -2.78
N SER A 22 -12.34 -0.73 -1.72
CA SER A 22 -12.74 -1.50 -0.52
C SER A 22 -13.75 -2.59 -0.84
N ASP A 23 -14.79 -2.28 -1.63
CA ASP A 23 -15.81 -3.26 -2.01
C ASP A 23 -15.23 -4.41 -2.84
N ASP A 24 -14.34 -4.11 -3.79
CA ASP A 24 -13.63 -5.12 -4.58
C ASP A 24 -12.80 -6.04 -3.67
N ILE A 25 -12.06 -5.46 -2.72
CA ILE A 25 -11.21 -6.22 -1.77
C ILE A 25 -12.06 -7.13 -0.89
N LEU A 26 -13.26 -6.71 -0.47
CA LEU A 26 -14.16 -7.52 0.34
C LEU A 26 -14.63 -8.78 -0.39
N THR A 27 -14.66 -8.78 -1.73
CA THR A 27 -15.00 -9.97 -2.54
C THR A 27 -13.86 -10.99 -2.68
N LEU A 28 -12.64 -10.60 -2.32
CA LEU A 28 -11.45 -11.44 -2.41
C LEU A 28 -11.10 -12.01 -1.04
N GLU A 29 -10.50 -13.20 -0.99
CA GLU A 29 -9.87 -13.73 0.24
C GLU A 29 -8.41 -13.26 0.34
N GLY A 30 -7.80 -13.47 1.49
CA GLY A 30 -6.39 -13.15 1.73
C GLY A 30 -6.18 -11.84 2.50
N PRO A 31 -5.00 -11.62 3.09
CA PRO A 31 -4.74 -10.47 3.94
C PRO A 31 -4.56 -9.18 3.13
N VAL A 32 -4.40 -8.07 3.85
CA VAL A 32 -3.83 -6.82 3.32
C VAL A 32 -2.36 -6.73 3.73
N ALA A 33 -1.49 -6.31 2.82
CA ALA A 33 -0.13 -5.92 3.14
C ALA A 33 0.00 -4.38 3.10
N GLU A 34 0.34 -3.78 4.23
CA GLU A 34 0.60 -2.35 4.39
C GLU A 34 2.12 -2.12 4.41
N LEU A 35 2.67 -1.59 3.32
CA LEU A 35 4.11 -1.29 3.21
C LEU A 35 4.37 0.15 3.66
N GLY A 36 5.06 0.30 4.79
CA GLY A 36 5.28 1.57 5.47
C GLY A 36 4.10 1.96 6.36
N LEU A 37 4.19 1.68 7.65
CA LEU A 37 3.16 2.02 8.63
C LEU A 37 3.20 3.52 8.98
N GLY A 38 4.40 4.07 9.19
CA GLY A 38 4.59 5.45 9.61
C GLY A 38 3.75 5.79 10.85
N ASN A 39 2.88 6.81 10.75
CA ASN A 39 1.97 7.18 11.84
C ASN A 39 0.74 6.26 11.98
N GLY A 40 0.46 5.41 10.99
CA GLY A 40 -0.63 4.43 11.01
C GLY A 40 -1.98 4.93 10.47
N ARG A 41 -2.07 6.11 9.85
CA ARG A 41 -3.37 6.67 9.41
C ARG A 41 -4.06 5.84 8.33
N THR A 42 -3.32 5.35 7.33
CA THR A 42 -3.87 4.48 6.29
C THR A 42 -4.20 3.09 6.83
N PHE A 43 -3.38 2.56 7.72
CA PHE A 43 -3.68 1.33 8.45
C PHE A 43 -4.99 1.42 9.25
N ASP A 44 -5.20 2.50 10.00
CA ASP A 44 -6.42 2.78 10.75
C ASP A 44 -7.65 2.86 9.83
N HIS A 45 -7.52 3.61 8.73
CA HIS A 45 -8.54 3.72 7.69
C HIS A 45 -8.89 2.36 7.08
N LEU A 46 -7.89 1.54 6.76
CA LEU A 46 -8.10 0.18 6.25
C LEU A 46 -8.84 -0.71 7.26
N ARG A 47 -8.56 -0.60 8.56
CA ARG A 47 -9.28 -1.36 9.60
C ARG A 47 -10.76 -1.00 9.67
N GLU A 48 -11.08 0.28 9.49
CA GLU A 48 -12.47 0.76 9.48
C GLU A 48 -13.23 0.24 8.26
N HIS A 49 -12.60 0.28 7.08
CA HIS A 49 -13.23 -0.08 5.81
C HIS A 49 -13.20 -1.58 5.49
N LEU A 50 -12.31 -2.36 6.10
CA LEU A 50 -12.17 -3.80 5.89
C LEU A 50 -12.34 -4.56 7.22
N PRO A 51 -13.53 -4.52 7.85
CA PRO A 51 -13.74 -5.08 9.17
C PRO A 51 -13.44 -6.58 9.20
N GLY A 52 -12.65 -7.01 10.18
CA GLY A 52 -12.24 -8.41 10.36
C GLY A 52 -11.16 -8.91 9.40
N ARG A 53 -10.71 -8.09 8.45
CA ARG A 53 -9.61 -8.45 7.55
C ARG A 53 -8.28 -8.36 8.27
N ARG A 54 -7.45 -9.40 8.15
CA ARG A 54 -6.07 -9.36 8.65
C ARG A 54 -5.25 -8.37 7.80
N ILE A 55 -4.62 -7.40 8.45
CA ILE A 55 -3.71 -6.42 7.84
C ILE A 55 -2.34 -6.63 8.46
N ILE A 56 -1.33 -6.89 7.63
CA ILE A 56 0.06 -7.09 8.05
C ILE A 56 0.84 -5.84 7.61
N ALA A 57 1.40 -5.12 8.58
CA ALA A 57 2.16 -3.91 8.33
C ALA A 57 3.68 -4.19 8.36
N PHE A 58 4.41 -3.59 7.43
CA PHE A 58 5.85 -3.69 7.30
C PHE A 58 6.46 -2.31 7.49
N ASP A 59 7.39 -2.17 8.43
CA ASP A 59 8.11 -0.90 8.64
C ASP A 59 9.50 -1.17 9.23
N ARG A 60 10.39 -0.19 9.15
CA ARG A 60 11.71 -0.22 9.81
C ARG A 60 11.61 -0.04 11.32
N GLY A 61 10.50 0.52 11.81
CA GLY A 61 10.23 0.68 13.23
C GLY A 61 8.78 1.06 13.51
N VAL A 62 8.39 0.98 14.78
CA VAL A 62 7.06 1.38 15.24
C VAL A 62 7.11 2.85 15.67
N ALA A 63 6.49 3.73 14.88
CA ALA A 63 6.27 5.14 15.19
C ALA A 63 4.78 5.53 15.08
N ALA A 64 3.90 4.54 15.02
CA ALA A 64 2.48 4.72 14.87
C ALA A 64 1.83 5.33 16.12
N HIS A 65 0.71 6.01 15.93
CA HIS A 65 -0.16 6.36 17.04
C HIS A 65 -0.64 5.08 17.74
N THR A 66 -0.81 5.09 19.06
CA THR A 66 -1.13 3.87 19.84
C THR A 66 -2.41 3.18 19.37
N LEU A 67 -3.40 3.94 18.91
CA LEU A 67 -4.65 3.40 18.35
C LEU A 67 -4.50 2.76 16.96
N SER A 68 -3.40 3.08 16.27
CA SER A 68 -3.11 2.68 14.89
C SER A 68 -1.90 1.76 14.81
N THR A 69 -1.50 1.17 15.94
CA THR A 69 -0.44 0.15 16.00
C THR A 69 -1.06 -1.24 15.78
N PRO A 70 -0.56 -2.03 14.82
CA PRO A 70 -1.01 -3.41 14.63
C PRO A 70 -0.66 -4.29 15.84
N GLU A 71 -1.41 -5.38 16.02
CA GLU A 71 -1.01 -6.45 16.95
C GLU A 71 0.37 -7.01 16.59
N PRO A 72 1.17 -7.50 17.55
CA PRO A 72 2.55 -7.94 17.31
C PRO A 72 2.71 -8.96 16.18
N GLU A 73 1.79 -9.91 16.04
CA GLU A 73 1.81 -10.92 14.96
C GLU A 73 1.50 -10.37 13.56
N ASN A 74 1.09 -9.11 13.49
CA ASN A 74 0.74 -8.37 12.29
C ASN A 74 1.67 -7.18 12.04
N MET A 75 2.72 -7.01 12.84
CA MET A 75 3.75 -6.00 12.66
C MET A 75 5.09 -6.67 12.34
N VAL A 76 5.60 -6.44 11.14
CA VAL A 76 6.90 -6.97 10.68
C VAL A 76 7.91 -5.84 10.66
N ILE A 77 8.90 -5.91 11.56
CA ILE A 77 9.92 -4.87 11.72
C ILE A 77 11.21 -5.26 10.98
N GLY A 78 11.70 -4.39 10.11
CA GLY A 78 12.97 -4.53 9.41
C GLY A 78 12.99 -3.77 8.09
N GLU A 79 14.02 -3.97 7.26
CA GLU A 79 14.02 -3.40 5.91
C GLU A 79 12.88 -4.02 5.09
N ILE A 80 11.91 -3.19 4.70
CA ILE A 80 10.66 -3.63 4.04
C ILE A 80 10.95 -4.52 2.84
N ARG A 81 11.95 -4.17 2.02
CA ARG A 81 12.38 -4.98 0.88
C ARG A 81 12.72 -6.41 1.31
N GLU A 82 13.48 -6.58 2.38
CA GLU A 82 13.95 -7.88 2.84
C GLU A 82 12.83 -8.66 3.52
N THR A 83 12.14 -8.03 4.47
CA THR A 83 11.13 -8.68 5.30
C THR A 83 9.88 -9.06 4.53
N ALA A 84 9.40 -8.18 3.64
CA ALA A 84 8.25 -8.49 2.79
C ALA A 84 8.60 -9.53 1.72
N THR A 85 9.81 -9.50 1.15
CA THR A 85 10.25 -10.56 0.21
C THR A 85 10.28 -11.93 0.90
N ALA A 86 10.75 -11.98 2.15
CA ALA A 86 10.83 -13.21 2.93
C ALA A 86 9.47 -13.83 3.27
N MET A 87 8.37 -13.09 3.16
CA MET A 87 7.01 -13.62 3.34
C MET A 87 6.58 -14.55 2.20
N GLY A 88 7.26 -14.52 1.05
CA GLY A 88 6.89 -15.32 -0.10
C GLY A 88 5.55 -14.87 -0.70
N GLU A 89 4.72 -15.81 -1.13
CA GLU A 89 3.37 -15.53 -1.62
C GLU A 89 2.40 -15.36 -0.44
N MET A 90 1.98 -14.13 -0.18
CA MET A 90 1.00 -13.84 0.87
C MET A 90 -0.44 -14.08 0.43
N GLN A 91 -0.68 -14.25 -0.88
CA GLN A 91 -2.01 -14.29 -1.49
C GLN A 91 -2.87 -13.09 -1.04
N ALA A 92 -2.25 -11.92 -0.92
CA ALA A 92 -2.88 -10.72 -0.39
C ALA A 92 -3.95 -10.20 -1.36
N ALA A 93 -5.12 -9.81 -0.81
CA ALA A 93 -6.18 -9.16 -1.57
C ALA A 93 -5.81 -7.71 -1.94
N LEU A 94 -5.05 -7.04 -1.07
CA LEU A 94 -4.54 -5.68 -1.27
C LEU A 94 -3.08 -5.60 -0.84
N VAL A 95 -2.27 -4.93 -1.66
CA VAL A 95 -0.97 -4.37 -1.26
C VAL A 95 -1.10 -2.85 -1.34
N HIS A 96 -0.97 -2.16 -0.22
CA HIS A 96 -0.91 -0.70 -0.18
C HIS A 96 0.51 -0.25 0.19
N ALA A 97 1.06 0.71 -0.56
CA ALA A 97 2.44 1.18 -0.40
C ALA A 97 2.53 2.69 -0.55
N ASP A 98 2.77 3.41 0.56
CA ASP A 98 3.05 4.85 0.54
C ASP A 98 4.43 5.16 1.11
N ILE A 99 5.43 4.50 0.53
CA ILE A 99 6.84 4.62 0.91
C ILE A 99 7.64 5.59 0.03
N GLY A 100 6.95 6.31 -0.86
CA GLY A 100 7.55 7.37 -1.68
C GLY A 100 8.07 8.50 -0.80
N THR A 101 9.32 8.86 -0.99
CA THR A 101 10.03 9.86 -0.19
C THR A 101 9.93 11.27 -0.80
N GLY A 102 9.66 11.35 -2.12
CA GLY A 102 9.70 12.58 -2.90
C GLY A 102 11.12 13.00 -3.29
N TYR A 103 12.13 12.18 -2.97
CA TYR A 103 13.51 12.35 -3.45
C TYR A 103 13.76 11.36 -4.58
N LEU A 104 14.08 11.89 -5.77
CA LEU A 104 14.19 11.11 -6.99
C LEU A 104 15.11 9.89 -6.87
N GLU A 105 16.28 10.05 -6.23
CA GLU A 105 17.25 8.95 -6.07
C GLU A 105 16.73 7.84 -5.15
N GLN A 106 16.09 8.20 -4.04
CA GLN A 106 15.53 7.23 -3.09
C GLN A 106 14.31 6.52 -3.67
N ASP A 107 13.47 7.25 -4.38
CA ASP A 107 12.31 6.69 -5.07
C ASP A 107 12.76 5.77 -6.21
N ALA A 108 13.82 6.13 -6.96
CA ALA A 108 14.42 5.25 -7.97
C ALA A 108 14.95 3.94 -7.37
N MET A 109 15.62 4.01 -6.22
CA MET A 109 16.05 2.80 -5.50
C MET A 109 14.85 1.93 -5.09
N THR A 110 13.76 2.55 -4.63
CA THR A 110 12.53 1.85 -4.25
C THR A 110 11.88 1.14 -5.44
N LEU A 111 11.87 1.81 -6.59
CA LEU A 111 11.32 1.29 -7.84
C LEU A 111 12.09 0.08 -8.39
N THR A 112 13.35 -0.15 -7.96
CA THR A 112 14.10 -1.36 -8.38
C THR A 112 13.55 -2.66 -7.81
N TRP A 113 12.69 -2.62 -6.79
CA TRP A 113 12.17 -3.81 -6.12
C TRP A 113 10.67 -3.77 -5.81
N LEU A 114 10.08 -2.59 -5.60
CA LEU A 114 8.67 -2.47 -5.19
C LEU A 114 7.67 -3.09 -6.20
N PRO A 115 7.80 -2.91 -7.53
CA PRO A 115 6.86 -3.51 -8.49
C PRO A 115 6.84 -5.04 -8.42
N GLN A 116 8.01 -5.67 -8.41
CA GLN A 116 8.16 -7.12 -8.28
C GLN A 116 7.61 -7.63 -6.95
N LEU A 117 7.90 -6.93 -5.85
CA LEU A 117 7.40 -7.29 -4.53
C LEU A 117 5.87 -7.22 -4.50
N ALA A 118 5.27 -6.13 -4.96
CA ALA A 118 3.82 -5.98 -4.99
C ALA A 118 3.16 -7.12 -5.79
N ALA A 119 3.71 -7.43 -6.97
CA ALA A 119 3.24 -8.56 -7.78
C ALA A 119 3.39 -9.90 -7.04
N GLN A 120 4.50 -10.15 -6.34
CA GLN A 120 4.74 -11.38 -5.57
C GLN A 120 3.73 -11.56 -4.42
N LEU A 121 3.44 -10.49 -3.67
CA LEU A 121 2.59 -10.57 -2.48
C LEU A 121 1.10 -10.78 -2.82
N LEU A 122 0.65 -10.23 -3.94
CA LEU A 122 -0.76 -10.25 -4.34
C LEU A 122 -1.23 -11.65 -4.76
N ARG A 123 -2.49 -11.96 -4.48
CA ARG A 123 -3.21 -13.03 -5.19
C ARG A 123 -3.61 -12.59 -6.59
N HIS A 124 -3.89 -13.54 -7.49
CA HIS A 124 -4.55 -13.22 -8.75
C HIS A 124 -5.89 -12.50 -8.50
N GLY A 125 -6.13 -11.41 -9.23
CA GLY A 125 -7.27 -10.52 -9.05
C GLY A 125 -7.13 -9.50 -7.92
N GLY A 126 -6.09 -9.60 -7.08
CA GLY A 126 -5.78 -8.65 -6.01
C GLY A 126 -5.36 -7.27 -6.55
N ILE A 127 -5.41 -6.27 -5.67
CA ILE A 127 -5.20 -4.87 -6.04
C ILE A 127 -3.91 -4.33 -5.43
N ALA A 128 -3.08 -3.66 -6.23
CA ALA A 128 -1.95 -2.87 -5.75
C ALA A 128 -2.34 -1.39 -5.75
N ALA A 129 -2.13 -0.70 -4.63
CA ALA A 129 -2.33 0.73 -4.47
C ALA A 129 -1.01 1.35 -4.01
N SER A 130 -0.42 2.26 -4.78
CA SER A 130 0.94 2.76 -4.50
C SER A 130 1.13 4.25 -4.79
N GLY A 131 1.92 4.92 -3.96
CA GLY A 131 2.38 6.30 -4.19
C GLY A 131 3.46 6.40 -5.28
N LEU A 132 4.04 5.27 -5.68
CA LEU A 132 5.03 5.13 -6.75
C LEU A 132 4.50 4.21 -7.86
N PRO A 133 4.87 4.41 -9.15
CA PRO A 133 4.41 3.54 -10.23
C PRO A 133 4.93 2.11 -10.08
N LEU A 134 4.09 1.12 -10.38
CA LEU A 134 4.41 -0.31 -10.25
C LEU A 134 4.46 -0.99 -11.63
N ASP A 135 5.44 -0.61 -12.45
CA ASP A 135 5.61 -1.19 -13.78
C ASP A 135 6.03 -2.66 -13.68
N HIS A 136 5.10 -3.58 -13.97
CA HIS A 136 5.31 -5.02 -13.89
C HIS A 136 4.36 -5.75 -14.87
N PRO A 137 4.81 -6.82 -15.56
CA PRO A 137 3.98 -7.54 -16.53
C PRO A 137 2.68 -8.11 -15.95
N ASP A 138 2.70 -8.55 -14.70
CA ASP A 138 1.53 -9.13 -14.03
C ASP A 138 0.61 -8.08 -13.39
N LEU A 139 0.90 -6.78 -13.52
CA LEU A 139 0.13 -5.70 -12.92
C LEU A 139 -0.53 -4.85 -14.02
N SER A 140 -1.83 -5.03 -14.21
CA SER A 140 -2.62 -4.25 -15.16
C SER A 140 -3.15 -2.97 -14.50
N PRO A 141 -2.90 -1.78 -15.06
CA PRO A 141 -3.40 -0.53 -14.49
C PRO A 141 -4.93 -0.49 -14.39
N LEU A 142 -5.44 0.07 -13.30
CA LEU A 142 -6.85 0.36 -13.08
C LEU A 142 -7.13 1.87 -13.20
N PRO A 143 -8.36 2.26 -13.58
CA PRO A 143 -8.75 3.66 -13.55
C PRO A 143 -8.69 4.22 -12.13
N LEU A 144 -8.25 5.46 -12.01
CA LEU A 144 -8.26 6.19 -10.75
C LEU A 144 -9.65 6.82 -10.52
N PRO A 145 -10.08 7.00 -9.27
CA PRO A 145 -11.23 7.86 -8.95
C PRO A 145 -11.03 9.27 -9.52
N GLU A 146 -12.11 9.92 -9.96
CA GLU A 146 -12.05 11.27 -10.54
C GLU A 146 -11.40 12.32 -9.62
N SER A 147 -11.48 12.11 -8.31
CA SER A 147 -10.88 12.99 -7.30
C SER A 147 -9.35 12.89 -7.23
N VAL A 148 -8.74 11.88 -7.86
CA VAL A 148 -7.30 11.62 -7.80
C VAL A 148 -6.63 12.09 -9.08
N ALA A 149 -5.76 13.08 -8.93
CA ALA A 149 -4.95 13.56 -10.05
C ALA A 149 -4.01 12.46 -10.58
N PRO A 150 -3.89 12.29 -11.91
CA PRO A 150 -2.95 11.35 -12.51
C PRO A 150 -1.51 11.54 -11.99
N GLY A 151 -0.82 10.42 -11.77
CA GLY A 151 0.56 10.42 -11.29
C GLY A 151 0.71 10.73 -9.79
N ARG A 152 -0.38 10.99 -9.06
CA ARG A 152 -0.32 11.18 -7.60
C ARG A 152 -0.29 9.87 -6.84
N TYR A 153 -0.99 8.90 -7.36
CA TYR A 153 -1.15 7.57 -6.80
C TYR A 153 -1.53 6.64 -7.95
N PHE A 154 -1.24 5.36 -7.79
CA PHE A 154 -1.34 4.38 -8.86
C PHE A 154 -2.12 3.16 -8.36
N LEU A 155 -3.00 2.65 -9.21
CA LEU A 155 -3.81 1.47 -8.95
C LEU A 155 -3.58 0.42 -10.03
N TYR A 156 -3.44 -0.83 -9.61
CA TYR A 156 -3.23 -1.97 -10.49
C TYR A 156 -4.03 -3.17 -10.00
N ARG A 157 -4.38 -4.07 -10.92
CA ARG A 157 -4.91 -5.40 -10.64
C ARG A 157 -3.88 -6.44 -11.05
N LYS A 158 -3.64 -7.43 -10.19
CA LYS A 158 -2.81 -8.58 -10.55
C LYS A 158 -3.56 -9.52 -11.50
N THR A 159 -2.96 -9.81 -12.64
CA THR A 159 -3.46 -10.73 -13.67
C THR A 159 -2.73 -12.07 -13.67
#